data_AF-A0A2T6BMR0-F1
#
_entry.id   AF-A0A2T6BMR0-F1
#
_cell.length_a   1.000
_cell.length_b   1.000
_cell.length_c   1.000
_cell.angle_alpha   90.00
_cell.angle_beta   90.00
_cell.angle_gamma   90.00
#
_symmetry.space_group_name_H-M   'P 1'
#
loop_
_entity.id
_entity.type
_entity.pdbx_description
1 polymer ?
#
loop_
_entity_poly.entity_id
_entity_poly.type
_entity_poly.pdbx_seq_one_letter_code
_entity_poly.pdbx_strand_id
1 'polypeptide(L)'
;MSFRLQPPSPARPNRCQLFGPGSRTALFEKMAASDADVINLDLEDSVAPSDKDAARANVIQATHEVDWGNKYLSVRINGLDTPYWYRDVVDLLEQSSERLDQIMIPKVGCAGDIYAVDALVTAIEAAKGRSKRVSFEVIIESAAGIAHAEEIAAASPRMQAMSLGAADFAASMGMQTTGIGGTQENYYMLQGGEQHWSDPWHWAQAKIVAAARTHGVLPVDGPFGDFSDDEGYRAQARRSAVLGMVGKWAIHPKQIALANEVFTPSEAQITEAREILAAMEDAKAKGEGATVYKGRLVDIASIKQAEVIVAQFEMINA
;
A
#
# COMPACT_ATOMS: atom_id res chain seq x y z
N MET A 1 -9.62 16.89 23.50
CA MET A 1 -10.21 16.10 22.39
C MET A 1 -10.13 16.93 21.13
N SER A 2 -9.59 16.39 20.03
CA SER A 2 -9.72 17.05 18.72
C SER A 2 -11.19 17.01 18.30
N PHE A 3 -11.75 18.15 17.90
CA PHE A 3 -13.09 18.22 17.32
C PHE A 3 -13.13 17.80 15.85
N ARG A 4 -11.98 17.49 15.25
CA ARG A 4 -11.84 16.90 13.92
C ARG A 4 -11.17 15.54 14.06
N LEU A 5 -11.93 14.49 13.78
CA LEU A 5 -11.38 13.14 13.65
C LEU A 5 -10.59 13.06 12.34
N GLN A 6 -9.56 12.22 12.31
CA GLN A 6 -8.88 11.90 11.06
C GLN A 6 -9.90 11.28 10.09
N PRO A 7 -9.79 11.55 8.77
CA PRO A 7 -10.68 10.95 7.80
C PRO A 7 -10.51 9.41 7.83
N PRO A 8 -11.60 8.63 7.76
CA PRO A 8 -11.48 7.18 7.68
C PRO A 8 -10.78 6.79 6.37
N SER A 9 -9.92 5.77 6.44
CA SER A 9 -9.35 5.15 5.24
C SER A 9 -10.38 4.28 4.52
N PRO A 10 -10.19 3.98 3.22
CA PRO A 10 -11.00 3.00 2.49
C PRO A 10 -11.18 1.69 3.25
N ALA A 11 -12.43 1.24 3.38
CA ALA A 11 -12.78 0.00 4.08
C ALA A 11 -12.68 -1.22 3.15
N ARG A 12 -11.46 -1.56 2.72
CA ARG A 12 -11.16 -2.77 1.95
C ARG A 12 -9.84 -3.41 2.40
N PRO A 13 -9.71 -4.75 2.34
CA PRO A 13 -8.43 -5.40 2.59
C PRO A 13 -7.34 -4.88 1.65
N ASN A 14 -6.12 -4.73 2.18
CA ASN A 14 -4.94 -4.30 1.43
C ASN A 14 -3.65 -4.88 2.03
N ARG A 15 -3.71 -6.10 2.57
CA ARG A 15 -2.57 -6.75 3.25
C ARG A 15 -1.43 -7.07 2.30
N CYS A 16 -1.80 -7.52 1.10
CA CYS A 16 -0.87 -7.93 0.06
C CYS A 16 -1.26 -7.31 -1.28
N GLN A 17 -0.31 -6.61 -1.91
CA GLN A 17 -0.41 -6.17 -3.31
C GLN A 17 0.51 -7.02 -4.18
N LEU A 18 -0.06 -7.92 -4.98
CA LEU A 18 0.72 -8.82 -5.86
C LEU A 18 0.98 -8.16 -7.21
N PHE A 19 2.24 -8.06 -7.60
CA PHE A 19 2.67 -7.49 -8.88
C PHE A 19 2.92 -8.58 -9.92
N GLY A 20 2.59 -8.26 -11.17
CA GLY A 20 2.96 -9.07 -12.33
C GLY A 20 3.04 -8.24 -13.62
N PRO A 21 4.03 -8.49 -14.47
CA PRO A 21 4.24 -7.73 -15.69
C PRO A 21 3.12 -7.97 -16.70
N GLY A 22 2.60 -6.88 -17.29
CA GLY A 22 1.61 -6.94 -18.38
C GLY A 22 2.11 -7.67 -19.63
N SER A 23 3.43 -7.83 -19.78
CA SER A 23 4.06 -8.60 -20.85
C SER A 23 3.99 -10.13 -20.65
N ARG A 24 3.54 -10.63 -19.50
CA ARG A 24 3.48 -12.08 -19.20
C ARG A 24 2.06 -12.57 -18.87
N THR A 25 1.22 -12.63 -19.89
CA THR A 25 -0.20 -13.02 -19.78
C THR A 25 -0.44 -14.36 -19.08
N ALA A 26 0.48 -15.33 -19.23
CA ALA A 26 0.41 -16.64 -18.57
C ALA A 26 0.43 -16.59 -17.02
N LEU A 27 0.69 -15.42 -16.42
CA LEU A 27 0.63 -15.22 -14.97
C LEU A 27 -0.74 -14.73 -14.48
N PHE A 28 -1.58 -14.16 -15.33
CA PHE A 28 -2.77 -13.42 -14.90
C PHE A 28 -3.78 -14.30 -14.17
N GLU A 29 -4.13 -15.47 -14.70
CA GLU A 29 -5.03 -16.40 -14.03
C GLU A 29 -4.47 -16.90 -12.68
N LYS A 30 -3.14 -17.08 -12.59
CA LYS A 30 -2.48 -17.48 -11.34
C LYS A 30 -2.52 -16.36 -10.31
N MET A 31 -2.40 -15.10 -10.74
CA MET A 31 -2.54 -13.93 -9.89
C MET A 31 -3.97 -13.78 -9.41
N ALA A 32 -4.96 -13.95 -10.29
CA ALA A 32 -6.38 -13.92 -9.96
C ALA A 32 -6.76 -14.99 -8.91
N ALA A 33 -6.23 -16.21 -9.07
CA ALA A 33 -6.45 -17.33 -8.16
C ALA A 33 -5.61 -17.27 -6.86
N SER A 34 -4.79 -16.24 -6.66
CA SER A 34 -3.93 -16.12 -5.48
C SER A 34 -4.68 -15.61 -4.24
N ASP A 35 -4.04 -15.69 -3.07
CA ASP A 35 -4.57 -15.14 -1.82
C ASP A 35 -4.24 -13.65 -1.61
N ALA A 36 -3.77 -12.94 -2.65
CA ALA A 36 -3.54 -11.50 -2.55
C ALA A 36 -4.88 -10.75 -2.42
N ASP A 37 -4.88 -9.60 -1.75
CA ASP A 37 -6.07 -8.73 -1.67
C ASP A 37 -6.16 -7.83 -2.91
N VAL A 38 -5.01 -7.32 -3.36
CA VAL A 38 -4.86 -6.40 -4.50
C VAL A 38 -3.95 -7.02 -5.55
N ILE A 39 -4.33 -6.88 -6.81
CA ILE A 39 -3.52 -7.27 -7.96
C ILE A 39 -3.04 -6.01 -8.67
N ASN A 40 -1.75 -5.95 -8.97
CA ASN A 40 -1.12 -4.88 -9.74
C ASN A 40 -0.58 -5.46 -11.04
N LEU A 41 -1.26 -5.16 -12.15
CA LEU A 41 -0.75 -5.43 -13.49
C LEU A 41 0.17 -4.30 -13.90
N ASP A 42 1.41 -4.62 -14.26
CA ASP A 42 2.45 -3.60 -14.44
C ASP A 42 2.71 -3.26 -15.90
N LEU A 43 2.75 -1.97 -16.23
CA LEU A 43 3.18 -1.43 -17.54
C LEU A 43 4.52 -0.70 -17.47
N GLU A 44 5.11 -0.60 -16.28
CA GLU A 44 6.25 0.26 -16.00
C GLU A 44 7.57 -0.55 -15.87
N ASP A 45 8.22 -0.57 -14.72
CA ASP A 45 9.63 -1.00 -14.61
C ASP A 45 9.84 -2.51 -14.83
N SER A 46 8.82 -3.36 -14.67
CA SER A 46 8.93 -4.79 -15.03
C SER A 46 8.65 -5.09 -16.51
N VAL A 47 8.36 -4.06 -17.32
CA VAL A 47 8.08 -4.18 -18.75
C VAL A 47 9.08 -3.36 -19.57
N ALA A 48 9.85 -4.05 -20.42
CA ALA A 48 10.83 -3.42 -21.30
C ALA A 48 10.17 -2.38 -22.23
N PRO A 49 10.87 -1.29 -22.61
CA PRO A 49 10.31 -0.24 -23.46
C PRO A 49 9.67 -0.74 -24.77
N SER A 50 10.26 -1.75 -25.40
CA SER A 50 9.74 -2.37 -26.64
C SER A 50 8.41 -3.09 -26.46
N ASP A 51 8.10 -3.50 -25.23
CA ASP A 51 6.99 -4.40 -24.93
C ASP A 51 5.79 -3.65 -24.34
N LYS A 52 5.93 -2.34 -24.05
CA LYS A 52 4.90 -1.54 -23.35
C LYS A 52 3.58 -1.48 -24.12
N ASP A 53 3.61 -1.37 -25.44
CA ASP A 53 2.40 -1.36 -26.26
C ASP A 53 1.67 -2.71 -26.23
N ALA A 54 2.42 -3.81 -26.35
CA ALA A 54 1.86 -5.16 -26.23
C ALA A 54 1.34 -5.43 -24.82
N ALA A 55 2.08 -5.03 -23.79
CA ALA A 55 1.66 -5.16 -22.40
C ALA A 55 0.38 -4.38 -22.11
N ARG A 56 0.22 -3.17 -22.65
CA ARG A 56 -1.01 -2.38 -22.52
C ARG A 56 -2.21 -3.11 -23.11
N ALA A 57 -2.07 -3.64 -24.33
CA ALA A 57 -3.12 -4.43 -24.99
C ALA A 57 -3.48 -5.68 -24.17
N ASN A 58 -2.48 -6.40 -23.66
CA ASN A 58 -2.66 -7.57 -22.81
C ASN A 58 -3.42 -7.26 -21.51
N VAL A 59 -3.05 -6.17 -20.83
CA VAL A 59 -3.71 -5.74 -19.58
C VAL A 59 -5.16 -5.37 -19.86
N ILE A 60 -5.45 -4.63 -20.94
CA ILE A 60 -6.81 -4.30 -21.35
C ILE A 60 -7.61 -5.58 -21.59
N GLN A 61 -7.08 -6.51 -22.38
CA GLN A 61 -7.72 -7.80 -22.67
C GLN A 61 -8.01 -8.58 -21.38
N ALA A 62 -7.08 -8.61 -20.44
CA ALA A 62 -7.24 -9.30 -19.17
C ALA A 62 -8.36 -8.71 -18.28
N THR A 63 -8.73 -7.43 -18.46
CA THR A 63 -9.90 -6.87 -17.75
C THR A 63 -11.24 -7.44 -18.24
N HIS A 64 -11.27 -8.02 -19.44
CA HIS A 64 -12.47 -8.63 -20.02
C HIS A 64 -12.50 -10.15 -19.85
N GLU A 65 -11.34 -10.80 -19.93
CA GLU A 65 -11.26 -12.25 -20.08
C GLU A 65 -10.90 -13.02 -18.80
N VAL A 66 -10.16 -12.40 -17.87
CA VAL A 66 -9.74 -13.07 -16.64
C VAL A 66 -10.78 -12.83 -15.56
N ASP A 67 -11.22 -13.92 -14.91
CA ASP A 67 -12.04 -13.81 -13.71
C ASP A 67 -11.18 -13.44 -12.50
N TRP A 68 -11.14 -12.16 -12.20
CA TRP A 68 -10.43 -11.60 -11.04
C TRP A 68 -11.19 -11.76 -9.71
N GLY A 69 -12.38 -12.38 -9.70
CA GLY A 69 -13.23 -12.48 -8.53
C GLY A 69 -13.36 -11.15 -7.78
N ASN A 70 -13.19 -11.19 -6.46
CA ASN A 70 -13.28 -10.03 -5.57
C ASN A 70 -11.95 -9.29 -5.34
N LYS A 71 -10.88 -9.59 -6.09
CA LYS A 71 -9.61 -8.88 -5.97
C LYS A 71 -9.77 -7.40 -6.28
N TYR A 72 -9.01 -6.53 -5.63
CA TYR A 72 -8.94 -5.15 -6.10
C TYR A 72 -7.94 -5.06 -7.26
N LEU A 73 -8.42 -4.79 -8.48
CA LEU A 73 -7.62 -4.82 -9.69
C LEU A 73 -7.06 -3.44 -10.01
N SER A 74 -5.75 -3.32 -9.85
CA SER A 74 -4.96 -2.12 -10.13
C SER A 74 -4.04 -2.32 -11.34
N VAL A 75 -3.75 -1.22 -12.05
CA VAL A 75 -2.73 -1.18 -13.10
C VAL A 75 -1.71 -0.11 -12.77
N ARG A 76 -0.42 -0.46 -12.72
CA ARG A 76 0.67 0.53 -12.65
C ARG A 76 0.98 1.06 -14.03
N ILE A 77 0.64 2.33 -14.27
CA ILE A 77 0.95 3.04 -15.51
C ILE A 77 2.42 3.46 -15.53
N ASN A 78 2.92 3.93 -16.67
CA ASN A 78 4.24 4.54 -16.75
C ASN A 78 4.30 5.94 -16.09
N GLY A 79 5.51 6.39 -15.75
CA GLY A 79 5.76 7.70 -15.12
C GLY A 79 5.45 8.89 -16.03
N LEU A 80 5.08 10.03 -15.42
CA LEU A 80 4.70 11.26 -16.12
C LEU A 80 5.85 11.93 -16.89
N ASP A 81 7.08 11.55 -16.58
CA ASP A 81 8.31 11.93 -17.28
C ASP A 81 8.59 11.08 -18.53
N THR A 82 7.74 10.09 -18.83
CA THR A 82 7.87 9.19 -19.98
C THR A 82 6.86 9.50 -21.09
N PRO A 83 7.10 9.10 -22.34
CA PRO A 83 6.10 9.27 -23.41
C PRO A 83 4.93 8.26 -23.34
N TYR A 84 4.91 7.35 -22.36
CA TYR A 84 3.98 6.22 -22.34
C TYR A 84 2.72 6.47 -21.49
N TRP A 85 2.83 7.24 -20.40
CA TRP A 85 1.78 7.36 -19.38
C TRP A 85 0.43 7.78 -19.95
N TYR A 86 0.43 8.76 -20.87
CA TYR A 86 -0.81 9.31 -21.43
C TYR A 86 -1.56 8.24 -22.23
N ARG A 87 -0.81 7.39 -22.97
CA ARG A 87 -1.38 6.33 -23.79
C ARG A 87 -1.89 5.20 -22.91
N ASP A 88 -1.18 4.88 -21.83
CA ASP A 88 -1.66 3.93 -20.83
C ASP A 88 -3.02 4.36 -20.28
N VAL A 89 -3.13 5.60 -19.80
CA VAL A 89 -4.38 6.14 -19.24
C VAL A 89 -5.50 6.19 -20.30
N VAL A 90 -5.23 6.72 -21.50
CA VAL A 90 -6.25 6.81 -22.55
C VAL A 90 -6.79 5.43 -22.92
N ASP A 91 -5.92 4.49 -23.26
CA ASP A 91 -6.37 3.19 -23.75
C ASP A 91 -7.03 2.36 -22.63
N LEU A 92 -6.51 2.39 -21.40
CA LEU A 92 -7.14 1.72 -20.25
C LEU A 92 -8.56 2.27 -20.03
N LEU A 93 -8.74 3.58 -19.96
CA LEU A 93 -10.04 4.15 -19.63
C LEU A 93 -11.04 4.04 -20.79
N GLU A 94 -10.58 4.09 -22.03
CA GLU A 94 -11.46 3.96 -23.20
C GLU A 94 -11.83 2.52 -23.56
N GLN A 95 -10.97 1.54 -23.24
CA GLN A 95 -11.06 0.17 -23.77
C GLN A 95 -11.17 -0.92 -22.70
N SER A 96 -10.72 -0.70 -21.46
CA SER A 96 -10.90 -1.70 -20.38
C SER A 96 -12.36 -1.81 -19.96
N SER A 97 -12.73 -3.00 -19.50
CA SER A 97 -14.04 -3.25 -18.91
C SER A 97 -14.25 -2.44 -17.62
N GLU A 98 -15.45 -2.51 -17.04
CA GLU A 98 -15.72 -1.97 -15.71
C GLU A 98 -15.03 -2.75 -14.58
N ARG A 99 -14.20 -3.76 -14.90
CA ARG A 99 -13.45 -4.53 -13.92
C ARG A 99 -12.28 -3.76 -13.33
N LEU A 100 -11.66 -2.82 -14.06
CA LEU A 100 -10.55 -2.01 -13.56
C LEU A 100 -10.99 -1.19 -12.34
N ASP A 101 -10.32 -1.34 -11.20
CA ASP A 101 -10.68 -0.64 -9.96
C ASP A 101 -9.81 0.59 -9.70
N GLN A 102 -8.51 0.47 -9.98
CA GLN A 102 -7.50 1.44 -9.53
C GLN A 102 -6.40 1.63 -10.57
N ILE A 103 -5.76 2.80 -10.54
CA ILE A 103 -4.50 3.06 -11.23
C ILE A 103 -3.42 3.39 -10.20
N MET A 104 -2.27 2.74 -10.33
CA MET A 104 -1.05 3.08 -9.60
C MET A 104 -0.21 4.06 -10.41
N ILE A 105 0.10 5.22 -9.83
CA ILE A 105 0.92 6.27 -10.45
C ILE A 105 2.33 6.21 -9.85
N PRO A 106 3.36 5.88 -10.64
CA PRO A 106 4.73 5.78 -10.14
C PRO A 106 5.41 7.15 -10.04
N LYS A 107 6.53 7.20 -9.33
CA LYS A 107 7.49 8.32 -9.31
C LYS A 107 6.87 9.70 -9.01
N VAL A 108 5.77 9.74 -8.26
CA VAL A 108 5.05 10.98 -7.94
C VAL A 108 5.96 11.92 -7.14
N GLY A 109 6.12 13.15 -7.63
CA GLY A 109 7.00 14.15 -7.04
C GLY A 109 6.24 15.28 -6.36
N CYS A 110 4.99 15.56 -6.74
CA CYS A 110 4.17 16.63 -6.17
C CYS A 110 2.66 16.39 -6.36
N ALA A 111 1.82 17.20 -5.73
CA ALA A 111 0.36 17.15 -5.91
C ALA A 111 -0.09 17.42 -7.36
N GLY A 112 0.69 18.19 -8.13
CA GLY A 112 0.40 18.51 -9.53
C GLY A 112 0.42 17.29 -10.45
N ASP A 113 1.25 16.29 -10.15
CA ASP A 113 1.32 15.03 -10.89
C ASP A 113 -0.01 14.27 -10.79
N ILE A 114 -0.56 14.20 -9.57
CA ILE A 114 -1.84 13.54 -9.29
C ILE A 114 -2.98 14.29 -9.98
N TYR A 115 -2.97 15.62 -9.90
CA TYR A 115 -3.97 16.45 -10.56
C TYR A 115 -3.98 16.24 -12.08
N ALA A 116 -2.81 16.12 -12.72
CA ALA A 116 -2.70 15.89 -14.14
C ALA A 116 -3.36 14.56 -14.57
N VAL A 117 -3.11 13.48 -13.81
CA VAL A 117 -3.75 12.19 -14.06
C VAL A 117 -5.25 12.24 -13.78
N ASP A 118 -5.69 12.87 -12.68
CA ASP A 118 -7.12 13.00 -12.34
C ASP A 118 -7.89 13.75 -13.42
N ALA A 119 -7.34 14.85 -13.94
CA ALA A 119 -7.96 15.63 -15.00
C ALA A 119 -8.20 14.80 -16.27
N LEU A 120 -7.19 14.02 -16.70
CA LEU A 120 -7.29 13.15 -17.86
C LEU A 120 -8.30 12.01 -17.64
N VAL A 121 -8.17 11.31 -16.51
CA VAL A 121 -9.07 10.19 -16.14
C VAL A 121 -10.51 10.67 -16.05
N THR A 122 -10.77 11.79 -15.37
CA THR A 122 -12.13 12.33 -15.20
C THR A 122 -12.76 12.71 -16.54
N ALA A 123 -12.00 13.32 -17.45
CA ALA A 123 -12.50 13.67 -18.77
C ALA A 123 -12.90 12.42 -19.59
N ILE A 124 -12.07 11.37 -19.56
CA ILE A 124 -12.35 10.13 -20.29
C ILE A 124 -13.52 9.36 -19.66
N GLU A 125 -13.57 9.24 -18.34
CA GLU A 125 -14.70 8.61 -17.63
C GLU A 125 -16.04 9.25 -18.04
N ALA A 126 -16.09 10.59 -18.07
CA ALA A 126 -17.27 11.33 -18.49
C ALA A 126 -17.59 11.12 -19.97
N ALA A 127 -16.60 11.14 -20.85
CA ALA A 127 -16.78 10.95 -22.29
C ALA A 127 -17.25 9.52 -22.64
N LYS A 128 -16.78 8.52 -21.91
CA LYS A 128 -17.12 7.10 -22.11
C LYS A 128 -18.35 6.66 -21.31
N GLY A 129 -18.86 7.51 -20.42
CA GLY A 129 -19.99 7.20 -19.55
C GLY A 129 -19.69 6.05 -18.59
N ARG A 130 -18.46 5.98 -18.07
CA ARG A 130 -18.05 4.93 -17.13
C ARG A 130 -18.88 5.01 -15.85
N SER A 131 -19.44 3.89 -15.44
CA SER A 131 -20.31 3.75 -14.28
C SER A 131 -19.53 3.67 -12.96
N LYS A 132 -18.32 3.11 -13.01
CA LYS A 132 -17.42 2.99 -11.86
C LYS A 132 -16.26 3.98 -12.00
N ARG A 133 -16.08 4.82 -10.99
CA ARG A 133 -14.91 5.72 -10.91
C ARG A 133 -13.68 4.93 -10.49
N VAL A 134 -12.58 5.08 -11.22
CA VAL A 134 -11.29 4.49 -10.82
C VAL A 134 -10.69 5.25 -9.65
N SER A 135 -10.14 4.52 -8.68
CA SER A 135 -9.35 5.08 -7.59
C SER A 135 -7.88 5.24 -7.99
N PHE A 136 -7.11 5.96 -7.17
CA PHE A 136 -5.67 6.10 -7.33
C PHE A 136 -4.91 5.54 -6.14
N GLU A 137 -3.82 4.87 -6.46
CA GLU A 137 -2.71 4.68 -5.54
C GLU A 137 -1.45 5.28 -6.15
N VAL A 138 -0.48 5.61 -5.30
CA VAL A 138 0.77 6.25 -5.75
C VAL A 138 1.98 5.57 -5.13
N ILE A 139 3.12 5.74 -5.78
CA ILE A 139 4.40 5.32 -5.22
C ILE A 139 5.20 6.55 -4.82
N ILE A 140 5.57 6.61 -3.55
CA ILE A 140 6.59 7.51 -3.03
C ILE A 140 7.92 6.78 -3.13
N GLU A 141 8.67 7.11 -4.18
CA GLU A 141 9.93 6.43 -4.51
C GLU A 141 11.02 7.40 -4.99
N SER A 142 10.92 8.66 -4.57
CA SER A 142 11.91 9.69 -4.88
C SER A 142 12.12 10.65 -3.73
N ALA A 143 13.22 11.39 -3.76
CA ALA A 143 13.50 12.46 -2.81
C ALA A 143 12.40 13.54 -2.82
N ALA A 144 11.88 13.89 -4.00
CA ALA A 144 10.78 14.84 -4.15
C ALA A 144 9.48 14.28 -3.56
N GLY A 145 9.13 13.03 -3.90
CA GLY A 145 7.92 12.39 -3.39
C GLY A 145 7.90 12.33 -1.87
N ILE A 146 9.02 11.96 -1.23
CA ILE A 146 9.05 11.93 0.23
C ILE A 146 9.02 13.33 0.82
N ALA A 147 9.63 14.34 0.18
CA ALA A 147 9.58 15.73 0.63
C ALA A 147 8.13 16.26 0.65
N HIS A 148 7.34 15.90 -0.37
CA HIS A 148 5.99 16.38 -0.63
C HIS A 148 4.87 15.38 -0.26
N ALA A 149 5.17 14.35 0.55
CA ALA A 149 4.24 13.26 0.83
C ALA A 149 2.84 13.70 1.34
N GLU A 150 2.76 14.78 2.14
CA GLU A 150 1.50 15.28 2.68
C GLU A 150 0.61 15.91 1.60
N GLU A 151 1.15 16.78 0.74
CA GLU A 151 0.37 17.38 -0.35
C GLU A 151 -0.06 16.32 -1.38
N ILE A 152 0.76 15.30 -1.61
CA ILE A 152 0.43 14.18 -2.49
C ILE A 152 -0.74 13.38 -1.91
N ALA A 153 -0.72 13.09 -0.61
CA ALA A 153 -1.81 12.38 0.06
C ALA A 153 -3.16 13.11 -0.03
N ALA A 154 -3.12 14.45 -0.08
CA ALA A 154 -4.30 15.31 -0.16
C ALA A 154 -4.76 15.63 -1.60
N ALA A 155 -4.02 15.18 -2.63
CA ALA A 155 -4.09 15.78 -3.96
C ALA A 155 -5.36 15.46 -4.77
N SER A 156 -6.06 14.36 -4.46
CA SER A 156 -7.26 13.96 -5.20
C SER A 156 -8.24 13.17 -4.32
N PRO A 157 -9.56 13.35 -4.51
CA PRO A 157 -10.57 12.49 -3.88
C PRO A 157 -10.53 11.03 -4.33
N ARG A 158 -9.76 10.70 -5.39
CA ARG A 158 -9.53 9.32 -5.84
C ARG A 158 -8.45 8.61 -5.03
N MET A 159 -7.63 9.35 -4.27
CA MET A 159 -6.52 8.79 -3.50
C MET A 159 -7.01 7.76 -2.48
N GLN A 160 -6.50 6.54 -2.59
CA GLN A 160 -6.81 5.45 -1.66
C GLN A 160 -5.57 4.85 -1.01
N ALA A 161 -4.43 4.79 -1.69
CA ALA A 161 -3.20 4.22 -1.11
C ALA A 161 -1.92 4.96 -1.51
N MET A 162 -0.89 4.84 -0.67
CA MET A 162 0.46 5.37 -0.86
C MET A 162 1.48 4.30 -0.50
N SER A 163 2.29 3.88 -1.47
CA SER A 163 3.33 2.87 -1.28
C SER A 163 4.73 3.48 -1.17
N LEU A 164 5.62 2.90 -0.36
CA LEU A 164 7.06 3.23 -0.38
C LEU A 164 7.81 2.35 -1.39
N GLY A 165 8.28 2.90 -2.51
CA GLY A 165 9.14 2.17 -3.46
C GLY A 165 10.61 2.21 -3.03
N ALA A 166 11.03 1.28 -2.18
CA ALA A 166 12.34 1.35 -1.51
C ALA A 166 13.56 1.34 -2.47
N ALA A 167 13.49 0.64 -3.60
CA ALA A 167 14.59 0.54 -4.57
C ALA A 167 14.85 1.89 -5.26
N ASP A 168 13.83 2.43 -5.93
CA ASP A 168 13.90 3.71 -6.61
C ASP A 168 14.08 4.87 -5.63
N PHE A 169 13.51 4.78 -4.42
CA PHE A 169 13.77 5.73 -3.35
C PHE A 169 15.27 5.78 -3.00
N ALA A 170 15.89 4.61 -2.80
CA ALA A 170 17.31 4.53 -2.52
C ALA A 170 18.17 5.11 -3.65
N ALA A 171 17.82 4.80 -4.90
CA ALA A 171 18.50 5.34 -6.07
C ALA A 171 18.38 6.88 -6.15
N SER A 172 17.16 7.41 -5.98
CA SER A 172 16.88 8.85 -6.01
C SER A 172 17.59 9.61 -4.89
N MET A 173 17.67 9.01 -3.69
CA MET A 173 18.33 9.59 -2.52
C MET A 173 19.86 9.46 -2.56
N GLY A 174 20.43 8.71 -3.51
CA GLY A 174 21.86 8.42 -3.57
C GLY A 174 22.35 7.49 -2.45
N MET A 175 21.46 6.65 -1.90
CA MET A 175 21.80 5.70 -0.84
C MET A 175 22.76 4.62 -1.38
N GLN A 176 23.79 4.27 -0.61
CA GLN A 176 24.77 3.24 -0.98
C GLN A 176 24.23 1.83 -0.67
N THR A 177 23.25 1.41 -1.44
CA THR A 177 22.64 0.08 -1.38
C THR A 177 22.37 -0.46 -2.77
N THR A 178 22.39 -1.79 -2.92
CA THR A 178 22.09 -2.49 -4.17
C THR A 178 20.98 -3.53 -4.02
N GLY A 179 20.42 -3.66 -2.82
CA GLY A 179 19.27 -4.50 -2.54
C GLY A 179 17.96 -3.71 -2.64
N ILE A 180 16.83 -4.42 -2.50
CA ILE A 180 15.49 -3.81 -2.47
C ILE A 180 14.92 -3.97 -1.06
N GLY A 181 14.94 -2.89 -0.28
CA GLY A 181 14.52 -2.89 1.12
C GLY A 181 15.53 -3.57 2.06
N GLY A 182 15.04 -4.12 3.17
CA GLY A 182 15.84 -4.93 4.09
C GLY A 182 16.82 -4.15 4.98
N THR A 183 17.58 -4.90 5.77
CA THR A 183 18.69 -4.40 6.59
C THR A 183 19.83 -3.94 5.69
N GLN A 184 20.52 -2.87 6.06
CA GLN A 184 21.67 -2.35 5.33
C GLN A 184 22.93 -2.59 6.14
N GLU A 185 23.86 -3.37 5.57
CA GLU A 185 25.08 -3.83 6.25
C GLU A 185 25.86 -2.67 6.90
N ASN A 186 25.94 -1.53 6.21
CA ASN A 186 26.69 -0.36 6.66
C ASN A 186 25.89 0.64 7.52
N TYR A 187 24.64 0.32 7.90
CA TYR A 187 23.79 1.18 8.71
C TYR A 187 23.66 0.65 10.15
N TYR A 188 24.73 0.84 10.92
CA TYR A 188 24.82 0.36 12.30
C TYR A 188 25.45 1.39 13.25
N MET A 189 25.19 1.20 14.54
CA MET A 189 25.89 1.89 15.62
C MET A 189 26.99 0.97 16.18
N LEU A 190 28.14 1.53 16.55
CA LEU A 190 29.23 0.79 17.19
C LEU A 190 29.25 1.10 18.69
N GLN A 191 29.06 0.08 19.53
CA GLN A 191 29.12 0.22 20.99
C GLN A 191 29.97 -0.91 21.57
N GLY A 192 31.04 -0.58 22.30
CA GLY A 192 31.89 -1.59 22.95
C GLY A 192 32.59 -2.56 21.99
N GLY A 193 32.68 -2.24 20.68
CA GLY A 193 33.21 -3.14 19.66
C GLY A 193 32.15 -4.01 18.97
N GLU A 194 30.89 -3.93 19.39
CA GLU A 194 29.77 -4.66 18.79
C GLU A 194 28.95 -3.75 17.86
N GLN A 195 28.49 -4.32 16.74
CA GLN A 195 27.63 -3.65 15.78
C GLN A 195 26.15 -3.86 16.12
N HIS A 196 25.38 -2.78 16.11
CA HIS A 196 23.93 -2.80 16.30
C HIS A 196 23.26 -2.14 15.11
N TRP A 197 22.68 -2.94 14.21
CA TRP A 197 21.95 -2.43 13.04
C TRP A 197 20.72 -1.64 13.45
N SER A 198 20.49 -0.54 12.73
CA SER A 198 19.29 0.29 12.87
C SER A 198 18.47 0.25 11.58
N ASP A 199 17.36 0.99 11.55
CA ASP A 199 16.45 1.03 10.40
C ASP A 199 16.73 2.27 9.52
N PRO A 200 17.29 2.10 8.31
CA PRO A 200 17.54 3.22 7.41
C PRO A 200 16.28 3.74 6.73
N TRP A 201 15.15 3.04 6.84
CA TRP A 201 13.88 3.40 6.19
C TRP A 201 12.92 4.12 7.14
N HIS A 202 13.26 4.21 8.43
CA HIS A 202 12.37 4.65 9.51
C HIS A 202 11.62 5.95 9.19
N TRP A 203 12.36 7.00 8.82
CA TRP A 203 11.75 8.31 8.52
C TRP A 203 10.84 8.26 7.29
N ALA A 204 11.26 7.57 6.21
CA ALA A 204 10.47 7.48 4.99
C ALA A 204 9.13 6.77 5.26
N GLN A 205 9.17 5.64 5.97
CA GLN A 205 7.98 4.89 6.35
C GLN A 205 7.06 5.70 7.27
N ALA A 206 7.61 6.27 8.36
CA ALA A 206 6.83 7.05 9.32
C ALA A 206 6.20 8.30 8.68
N LYS A 207 6.92 9.00 7.79
CA LYS A 207 6.40 10.17 7.07
C LYS A 207 5.25 9.80 6.14
N ILE A 208 5.36 8.69 5.41
CA ILE A 208 4.26 8.18 4.56
C ILE A 208 3.05 7.82 5.40
N VAL A 209 3.23 7.12 6.53
CA VAL A 209 2.11 6.79 7.43
C VAL A 209 1.43 8.05 7.96
N ALA A 210 2.20 9.04 8.41
CA ALA A 210 1.66 10.29 8.93
C ALA A 210 0.85 11.06 7.87
N ALA A 211 1.40 11.20 6.66
CA ALA A 211 0.71 11.82 5.53
C ALA A 211 -0.58 11.06 5.18
N ALA A 212 -0.49 9.74 5.02
CA ALA A 212 -1.62 8.92 4.63
C ALA A 212 -2.75 8.96 5.66
N ARG A 213 -2.44 8.77 6.95
CA ARG A 213 -3.44 8.80 8.03
C ARG A 213 -4.06 10.18 8.24
N THR A 214 -3.33 11.26 7.94
CA THR A 214 -3.88 12.63 7.98
C THR A 214 -4.98 12.84 6.95
N HIS A 215 -4.89 12.16 5.80
CA HIS A 215 -5.79 12.35 4.66
C HIS A 215 -6.70 11.15 4.36
N GLY A 216 -6.76 10.15 5.23
CA GLY A 216 -7.62 8.97 5.01
C GLY A 216 -7.13 8.07 3.88
N VAL A 217 -5.82 7.99 3.66
CA VAL A 217 -5.17 7.14 2.66
C VAL A 217 -4.53 5.93 3.36
N LEU A 218 -4.42 4.80 2.66
CA LEU A 218 -3.79 3.58 3.14
C LEU A 218 -2.26 3.64 2.91
N PRO A 219 -1.42 3.65 3.98
CA PRO A 219 0.02 3.53 3.82
C PRO A 219 0.44 2.08 3.61
N VAL A 220 1.24 1.81 2.59
CA VAL A 220 1.64 0.46 2.15
C VAL A 220 3.16 0.39 2.01
N ASP A 221 3.75 -0.73 2.42
CA ASP A 221 5.17 -0.99 2.21
C ASP A 221 5.40 -1.59 0.83
N GLY A 222 6.46 -1.17 0.14
CA GLY A 222 6.73 -1.64 -1.22
C GLY A 222 7.50 -2.96 -1.27
N PRO A 223 8.32 -3.17 -2.32
CA PRO A 223 8.92 -4.47 -2.60
C PRO A 223 10.01 -4.86 -1.58
N PHE A 224 10.27 -6.17 -1.51
CA PHE A 224 11.46 -6.74 -0.87
C PHE A 224 12.09 -7.72 -1.86
N GLY A 225 13.37 -7.51 -2.17
CA GLY A 225 14.01 -8.13 -3.34
C GLY A 225 14.54 -9.54 -3.12
N ASP A 226 14.87 -9.92 -1.89
CA ASP A 226 15.42 -11.24 -1.62
C ASP A 226 14.30 -12.26 -1.44
N PHE A 227 14.05 -13.07 -2.48
CA PHE A 227 13.00 -14.11 -2.45
C PHE A 227 13.41 -15.37 -1.69
N SER A 228 14.69 -15.47 -1.30
CA SER A 228 15.22 -16.57 -0.52
C SER A 228 15.17 -16.30 0.99
N ASP A 229 15.07 -15.03 1.40
CA ASP A 229 15.05 -14.60 2.79
C ASP A 229 13.63 -14.32 3.32
N ASP A 230 12.91 -15.40 3.66
CA ASP A 230 11.55 -15.29 4.20
C ASP A 230 11.52 -14.57 5.57
N GLU A 231 12.58 -14.69 6.39
CA GLU A 231 12.67 -14.01 7.70
C GLU A 231 12.99 -12.52 7.56
N GLY A 232 13.85 -12.14 6.61
CA GLY A 232 14.07 -10.73 6.26
C GLY A 232 12.80 -10.06 5.77
N TYR A 233 12.01 -10.76 4.94
CA TYR A 233 10.68 -10.27 4.54
C TYR A 233 9.78 -10.06 5.75
N ARG A 234 9.67 -11.05 6.66
CA ARG A 234 8.88 -10.94 7.90
C ARG A 234 9.36 -9.78 8.77
N ALA A 235 10.67 -9.61 8.93
CA ALA A 235 11.24 -8.54 9.74
C ALA A 235 10.90 -7.17 9.17
N GLN A 236 11.04 -6.97 7.85
CA GLN A 236 10.62 -5.72 7.20
C GLN A 236 9.12 -5.49 7.32
N ALA A 237 8.29 -6.49 7.00
CA ALA A 237 6.84 -6.38 7.08
C ALA A 237 6.37 -6.02 8.50
N ARG A 238 6.96 -6.64 9.53
CA ARG A 238 6.62 -6.35 10.95
C ARG A 238 7.01 -4.93 11.34
N ARG A 239 8.17 -4.41 10.91
CA ARG A 239 8.54 -3.00 11.15
C ARG A 239 7.52 -2.06 10.51
N SER A 240 7.15 -2.32 9.26
CA SER A 240 6.14 -1.54 8.52
C SER A 240 4.77 -1.57 9.23
N ALA A 241 4.31 -2.75 9.67
CA ALA A 241 3.07 -2.92 10.40
C ALA A 241 3.08 -2.16 11.74
N VAL A 242 4.18 -2.23 12.50
CA VAL A 242 4.35 -1.50 13.77
C VAL A 242 4.29 0.02 13.55
N LEU A 243 4.85 0.53 12.45
CA LEU A 243 4.77 1.95 12.11
C LEU A 243 3.39 2.38 11.61
N GLY A 244 2.50 1.44 11.27
CA GLY A 244 1.10 1.71 10.89
C GLY A 244 0.76 1.50 9.41
N MET A 245 1.68 0.95 8.62
CA MET A 245 1.39 0.47 7.26
C MET A 245 0.42 -0.72 7.31
N VAL A 246 -0.49 -0.80 6.33
CA VAL A 246 -1.60 -1.78 6.32
C VAL A 246 -1.35 -3.01 5.46
N GLY A 247 -0.24 -3.01 4.72
CA GLY A 247 0.13 -4.11 3.86
C GLY A 247 1.50 -3.94 3.25
N LYS A 248 1.89 -4.93 2.46
CA LYS A 248 3.16 -4.96 1.74
C LYS A 248 3.01 -5.55 0.35
N TRP A 249 3.88 -5.14 -0.56
CA TRP A 249 3.92 -5.74 -1.90
C TRP A 249 4.46 -7.17 -1.86
N ALA A 250 3.94 -7.99 -2.76
CA ALA A 250 4.52 -9.26 -3.18
C ALA A 250 4.96 -9.14 -4.63
N ILE A 251 6.26 -9.29 -4.88
CA ILE A 251 6.84 -9.36 -6.24
C ILE A 251 7.27 -10.79 -6.59
N HIS A 252 7.03 -11.73 -5.68
CA HIS A 252 7.17 -13.17 -5.87
C HIS A 252 6.01 -13.90 -5.15
N PRO A 253 5.43 -14.98 -5.71
CA PRO A 253 4.27 -15.66 -5.11
C PRO A 253 4.45 -16.11 -3.65
N LYS A 254 5.68 -16.51 -3.26
CA LYS A 254 5.99 -16.89 -1.87
C LYS A 254 5.69 -15.79 -0.86
N GLN A 255 5.78 -14.52 -1.26
CA GLN A 255 5.62 -13.37 -0.37
C GLN A 255 4.15 -13.11 0.00
N ILE A 256 3.19 -13.65 -0.76
CA ILE A 256 1.76 -13.44 -0.52
C ILE A 256 1.37 -13.98 0.86
N ALA A 257 1.75 -15.22 1.16
CA ALA A 257 1.48 -15.84 2.45
C ALA A 257 2.16 -15.07 3.61
N LEU A 258 3.39 -14.58 3.39
CA LEU A 258 4.14 -13.83 4.39
C LEU A 258 3.50 -12.46 4.69
N ALA A 259 3.04 -11.75 3.65
CA ALA A 259 2.31 -10.50 3.81
C ALA A 259 0.99 -10.73 4.55
N ASN A 260 0.20 -11.71 4.11
CA ASN A 260 -1.07 -12.04 4.75
C ASN A 260 -0.89 -12.45 6.22
N GLU A 261 0.16 -13.22 6.55
CA GLU A 261 0.51 -13.59 7.93
C GLU A 261 0.76 -12.34 8.79
N VAL A 262 1.61 -11.41 8.34
CA VAL A 262 2.04 -10.27 9.16
C VAL A 262 0.95 -9.19 9.28
N PHE A 263 0.17 -8.96 8.23
CA PHE A 263 -0.86 -7.92 8.19
C PHE A 263 -2.27 -8.42 8.53
N THR A 264 -2.40 -9.67 8.99
CA THR A 264 -3.62 -10.18 9.63
C THR A 264 -3.40 -10.19 11.14
N PRO A 265 -4.24 -9.51 11.95
CA PRO A 265 -4.15 -9.60 13.40
C PRO A 265 -4.26 -11.06 13.87
N SER A 266 -3.37 -11.45 14.79
CA SER A 266 -3.41 -12.80 15.39
C SER A 266 -4.61 -12.97 16.34
N GLU A 267 -5.03 -14.20 16.57
CA GLU A 267 -6.10 -14.53 17.54
C GLU A 267 -5.82 -13.94 18.92
N ALA A 268 -4.55 -13.95 19.35
CA ALA A 268 -4.13 -13.36 20.61
C ALA A 268 -4.35 -11.83 20.65
N GLN A 269 -3.96 -11.12 19.58
CA GLN A 269 -4.19 -9.68 19.46
C GLN A 269 -5.67 -9.33 19.43
N ILE A 270 -6.49 -10.15 18.76
CA ILE A 270 -7.94 -9.93 18.69
C ILE A 270 -8.59 -10.17 20.04
N THR A 271 -8.19 -11.24 20.73
CA THR A 271 -8.68 -11.57 22.08
C THR A 271 -8.35 -10.43 23.04
N GLU A 272 -7.10 -9.97 23.05
CA GLU A 272 -6.67 -8.84 23.87
C GLU A 272 -7.44 -7.55 23.53
N ALA A 273 -7.60 -7.25 22.23
CA ALA A 273 -8.37 -6.08 21.79
C ALA A 273 -9.83 -6.14 22.28
N ARG A 274 -10.49 -7.29 22.15
CA ARG A 274 -11.89 -7.49 22.63
C ARG A 274 -11.99 -7.38 24.15
N GLU A 275 -11.03 -7.91 24.89
CA GLU A 275 -10.98 -7.79 26.35
C GLU A 275 -10.78 -6.33 26.80
N ILE A 276 -9.92 -5.56 26.11
CA ILE A 276 -9.73 -4.13 26.36
C ILE A 276 -11.02 -3.33 26.12
N LEU A 277 -11.73 -3.63 25.04
CA LEU A 277 -13.00 -2.97 24.71
C LEU A 277 -14.05 -3.25 25.79
N ALA A 278 -14.21 -4.51 26.20
CA ALA A 278 -15.14 -4.91 27.26
C ALA A 278 -14.81 -4.24 28.60
N ALA A 279 -13.53 -4.20 29.00
CA ALA A 279 -13.10 -3.56 30.24
C ALA A 279 -13.40 -2.05 30.25
N MET A 280 -13.32 -1.39 29.10
CA MET A 280 -13.65 0.03 28.97
C MET A 280 -15.16 0.30 28.91
N GLU A 281 -15.97 -0.61 28.36
CA GLU A 281 -17.43 -0.52 28.46
C GLU A 281 -17.88 -0.59 29.93
N ASP A 282 -17.31 -1.51 30.70
CA ASP A 282 -17.57 -1.63 32.14
C ASP A 282 -17.16 -0.36 32.92
N ALA A 283 -16.01 0.23 32.57
CA ALA A 283 -15.53 1.47 33.18
C ALA A 283 -16.47 2.66 32.86
N LYS A 284 -16.90 2.80 31.60
CA LYS A 284 -17.87 3.81 31.19
C LYS A 284 -19.20 3.67 31.93
N ALA A 285 -19.69 2.43 32.11
CA ALA A 285 -20.92 2.17 32.87
C ALA A 285 -20.83 2.60 34.34
N LYS A 286 -19.61 2.62 34.92
CA LYS A 286 -19.32 3.09 36.28
C LYS A 286 -19.00 4.59 36.36
N GLY A 287 -18.99 5.31 35.23
CA GLY A 287 -18.62 6.73 35.16
C GLY A 287 -17.11 6.99 35.23
N GLU A 288 -16.29 5.97 34.95
CA GLU A 288 -14.82 6.05 34.97
C GLU A 288 -14.28 6.32 33.55
N GLY A 289 -13.31 7.23 33.44
CA GLY A 289 -12.68 7.60 32.15
C GLY A 289 -11.47 6.73 31.76
N ALA A 290 -10.99 5.88 32.65
CA ALA A 290 -9.87 4.96 32.46
C ALA A 290 -10.03 3.74 33.39
N THR A 291 -9.44 2.61 33.01
CA THR A 291 -9.46 1.37 33.79
C THR A 291 -8.08 0.71 33.83
N VAL A 292 -7.94 -0.37 34.60
CA VAL A 292 -6.71 -1.18 34.64
C VAL A 292 -6.98 -2.54 33.99
N TYR A 293 -6.19 -2.89 32.98
CA TYR A 293 -6.21 -4.21 32.34
C TYR A 293 -4.80 -4.81 32.39
N LYS A 294 -4.68 -6.04 32.92
CA LYS A 294 -3.38 -6.74 33.12
C LYS A 294 -2.29 -5.88 33.76
N GLY A 295 -2.67 -5.05 34.74
CA GLY A 295 -1.75 -4.17 35.48
C GLY A 295 -1.30 -2.92 34.72
N ARG A 296 -1.91 -2.61 33.56
CA ARG A 296 -1.65 -1.40 32.77
C ARG A 296 -2.88 -0.50 32.73
N LEU A 297 -2.64 0.81 32.70
CA LEU A 297 -3.69 1.81 32.49
C LEU A 297 -4.21 1.68 31.05
N VAL A 298 -5.53 1.64 30.89
CA VAL A 298 -6.23 1.65 29.62
C VAL A 298 -7.14 2.88 29.60
N ASP A 299 -7.04 3.65 28.54
CA ASP A 299 -7.80 4.88 28.35
C ASP A 299 -8.49 4.93 26.97
N ILE A 300 -9.02 6.11 26.61
CA ILE A 300 -9.68 6.33 25.32
C ILE A 300 -8.74 6.06 24.13
N ALA A 301 -7.43 6.30 24.26
CA ALA A 301 -6.48 5.98 23.19
C ALA A 301 -6.31 4.47 23.02
N SER A 302 -6.27 3.72 24.12
CA SER A 302 -6.25 2.25 24.09
C SER A 302 -7.49 1.65 23.42
N ILE A 303 -8.68 2.25 23.63
CA ILE A 303 -9.92 1.85 22.91
C ILE A 303 -9.71 1.96 21.40
N LYS A 304 -9.24 3.13 20.93
CA LYS A 304 -9.07 3.37 19.48
C LYS A 304 -8.10 2.40 18.84
N GLN A 305 -7.04 2.01 19.56
CA GLN A 305 -6.10 0.99 19.10
C GLN A 305 -6.77 -0.39 18.98
N ALA A 306 -7.56 -0.77 19.98
CA ALA A 306 -8.31 -2.04 19.95
C ALA A 306 -9.39 -2.07 18.86
N GLU A 307 -10.11 -0.96 18.64
CA GLU A 307 -11.08 -0.80 17.55
C GLU A 307 -10.43 -1.00 16.17
N VAL A 308 -9.21 -0.48 15.95
CA VAL A 308 -8.47 -0.68 14.70
C VAL A 308 -8.17 -2.17 14.47
N ILE A 309 -7.71 -2.88 15.50
CA ILE A 309 -7.39 -4.31 15.40
C ILE A 309 -8.65 -5.13 15.06
N VAL A 310 -9.75 -4.88 15.75
CA VAL A 310 -11.02 -5.60 15.54
C VAL A 310 -11.59 -5.29 14.15
N ALA A 311 -11.64 -4.01 13.76
CA ALA A 311 -12.16 -3.61 12.44
C ALA A 311 -11.34 -4.22 11.30
N GLN A 312 -10.00 -4.30 11.44
CA GLN A 312 -9.15 -4.94 10.45
C GLN A 312 -9.44 -6.45 10.35
N PHE A 313 -9.58 -7.14 11.48
CA PHE A 313 -9.91 -8.57 11.47
C PHE A 313 -11.28 -8.85 10.84
N GLU A 314 -12.30 -8.06 11.18
CA GLU A 314 -13.65 -8.20 10.61
C GLU A 314 -13.64 -7.95 9.10
N MET A 315 -12.90 -6.94 8.62
CA MET A 315 -12.75 -6.63 7.20
C MET A 315 -12.08 -7.77 6.41
N ILE A 316 -11.13 -8.49 7.02
CA ILE A 316 -10.40 -9.59 6.39
C ILE A 316 -11.26 -10.86 6.27
N ASN A 317 -12.20 -11.06 7.20
CA ASN A 317 -13.00 -12.29 7.32
C ASN A 317 -14.47 -12.13 6.92
N ALA A 318 -14.85 -10.98 6.37
CA ALA A 318 -16.18 -10.70 5.82
C ALA A 318 -16.36 -11.31 4.42
#